data_AF-K2AZV8-F1
#
_entry.id   AF-K2AZV8-F1
#
_cell.length_a   1.000
_cell.length_b   1.000
_cell.length_c   1.000
_cell.angle_alpha   90.00
_cell.angle_beta   90.00
_cell.angle_gamma   90.00
#
_symmetry.space_group_name_H-M   'P 1'
#
loop_
_entity.id
_entity.type
_entity.pdbx_description
1 polymer ?
#
loop_
_entity_poly.entity_id
_entity_poly.type
_entity_poly.pdbx_seq_one_letter_code
_entity_poly.pdbx_strand_id
1 'polypeptide(L)'
;MLRRLHKEQPASFEFTPANLAWAKGQISKYPAGRQASAVIPLLWRAQEQEGWLSRPAIEHVADMLGLAYIRALEVATFYFMFQL
;
A
#
# COMPACT_ATOMS: atom_id res chain seq x y z
N MET A 1 3.70 21.75 2.30
CA MET A 1 2.28 21.40 2.02
C MET A 1 1.98 20.10 2.73
N LEU A 2 0.96 20.05 3.60
CA LEU A 2 0.61 18.84 4.36
C LEU A 2 -0.30 17.96 3.50
N ARG A 3 0.12 16.74 3.16
CA ARG A 3 -0.66 15.80 2.33
C ARG A 3 -1.61 15.01 3.22
N ARG A 4 -2.87 14.88 2.81
CA ARG A 4 -3.95 14.27 3.61
C ARG A 4 -4.71 13.28 2.73
N LEU A 5 -5.28 12.27 3.37
CA LEU A 5 -6.21 11.35 2.73
C LEU A 5 -7.49 12.09 2.31
N HIS A 6 -8.10 11.63 1.23
CA HIS A 6 -9.42 12.05 0.80
C HIS A 6 -10.43 11.79 1.92
N LYS A 7 -11.42 12.69 2.09
CA LYS A 7 -12.38 12.59 3.20
C LYS A 7 -13.31 11.39 3.04
N GLU A 8 -13.71 11.13 1.80
CA GLU A 8 -14.52 10.00 1.42
C GLU A 8 -13.60 8.85 1.01
N GLN A 9 -13.75 7.72 1.68
CA GLN A 9 -12.94 6.53 1.49
C GLN A 9 -13.87 5.38 1.10
N PRO A 10 -13.40 4.42 0.28
CA PRO A 10 -14.15 3.21 0.03
C PRO A 10 -14.29 2.41 1.33
N ALA A 11 -15.30 1.54 1.40
CA ALA A 11 -15.53 0.72 2.60
C ALA A 11 -14.44 -0.35 2.79
N SER A 12 -13.83 -0.82 1.69
CA SER A 12 -12.87 -1.92 1.70
C SER A 12 -11.94 -1.86 0.48
N PHE A 13 -10.81 -2.53 0.57
CA PHE A 13 -9.90 -2.78 -0.54
C PHE A 13 -9.46 -4.25 -0.54
N GLU A 14 -9.43 -4.84 -1.73
CA GLU A 14 -8.79 -6.13 -1.96
C GLU A 14 -8.03 -6.09 -3.28
N PHE A 15 -6.83 -6.67 -3.31
CA PHE A 15 -6.15 -6.89 -4.58
C PHE A 15 -6.93 -7.88 -5.44
N THR A 16 -6.99 -7.61 -6.75
CA THR A 16 -7.41 -8.63 -7.72
C THR A 16 -6.52 -9.86 -7.60
N PRO A 17 -7.00 -11.08 -7.98
CA PRO A 17 -6.19 -12.29 -7.87
C PRO A 17 -4.81 -12.19 -8.55
N ALA A 18 -4.75 -11.50 -9.70
CA ALA A 18 -3.50 -11.26 -10.43
C ALA A 18 -2.55 -10.33 -9.64
N ASN A 19 -3.06 -9.22 -9.09
CA ASN A 19 -2.26 -8.29 -8.31
C ASN A 19 -1.82 -8.89 -6.96
N LEU A 20 -2.66 -9.74 -6.35
CA LEU A 20 -2.31 -10.43 -5.11
C LEU A 20 -1.16 -11.42 -5.34
N ALA A 21 -1.20 -12.19 -6.43
CA ALA A 21 -0.10 -13.08 -6.81
C ALA A 21 1.19 -12.29 -7.08
N TRP A 22 1.08 -11.16 -7.81
CA TRP A 22 2.20 -10.27 -8.06
C TRP A 22 2.78 -9.69 -6.76
N ALA A 23 1.93 -9.24 -5.83
CA ALA A 23 2.35 -8.66 -4.56
C ALA A 23 3.13 -9.66 -3.71
N LYS A 24 2.63 -10.90 -3.59
CA LYS A 24 3.35 -12.00 -2.92
C LYS A 24 4.71 -12.26 -3.58
N GLY A 25 4.77 -12.24 -4.91
CA GLY A 25 6.02 -12.37 -5.67
C GLY A 25 6.99 -11.19 -5.48
N GLN A 26 6.50 -9.97 -5.21
CA GLN A 26 7.38 -8.86 -4.84
C GLN A 26 7.92 -9.02 -3.42
N ILE A 27 7.08 -9.42 -2.47
CA ILE A 27 7.48 -9.63 -1.08
C ILE A 27 8.60 -10.69 -1.00
N SER A 28 8.51 -11.77 -1.79
CA SER A 28 9.51 -12.84 -1.79
C SER A 28 10.89 -12.42 -2.29
N LYS A 29 11.03 -11.24 -2.92
CA LYS A 29 12.34 -10.71 -3.34
C LYS A 29 13.16 -10.19 -2.17
N TYR A 30 12.53 -9.93 -1.03
CA TYR A 30 13.19 -9.42 0.16
C TYR A 30 13.47 -10.55 1.14
N PRO A 31 14.64 -10.55 1.81
CA PRO A 31 14.96 -11.58 2.78
C PRO A 31 14.00 -11.54 3.98
N ALA A 32 13.91 -12.66 4.70
CA ALA A 32 13.10 -12.75 5.90
C ALA A 32 13.45 -11.65 6.92
N GLY A 33 12.44 -11.00 7.47
CA GLY A 33 12.58 -9.84 8.37
C GLY A 33 12.76 -8.50 7.65
N ARG A 34 12.86 -8.48 6.32
CA ARG A 34 12.98 -7.25 5.50
C ARG A 34 11.84 -7.08 4.49
N GLN A 35 10.73 -7.80 4.66
CA GLN A 35 9.55 -7.71 3.79
C GLN A 35 8.98 -6.29 3.71
N ALA A 36 9.14 -5.49 4.79
CA ALA A 36 8.76 -4.08 4.84
C ALA A 36 9.27 -3.24 3.65
N SER A 37 10.41 -3.60 3.06
CA SER A 37 10.97 -2.91 1.89
C SER A 37 10.10 -3.02 0.64
N ALA A 38 9.13 -3.93 0.62
CA ALA A 38 8.13 -4.07 -0.45
C ALA A 38 7.00 -3.01 -0.38
N VAL A 39 6.96 -2.16 0.65
CA VAL A 39 5.84 -1.23 0.88
C VAL A 39 5.56 -0.30 -0.30
N ILE A 40 6.60 0.33 -0.87
CA ILE A 40 6.44 1.28 -2.00
C ILE A 40 5.83 0.60 -3.24
N PRO A 41 6.39 -0.50 -3.78
CA PRO A 41 5.83 -1.15 -4.96
C PRO A 41 4.42 -1.71 -4.72
N LEU A 42 4.09 -2.15 -3.49
CA LEU A 42 2.75 -2.62 -3.16
C LEU A 42 1.72 -1.49 -3.10
N LEU A 43 2.05 -0.38 -2.43
CA LEU A 43 1.19 0.81 -2.42
C LEU A 43 0.98 1.35 -3.84
N TRP A 44 2.02 1.34 -4.67
CA TRP A 44 1.90 1.75 -6.07
C TRP A 44 0.94 0.85 -6.85
N ARG A 45 1.06 -0.47 -6.66
CA ARG A 45 0.16 -1.43 -7.33
C ARG A 45 -1.29 -1.27 -6.87
N ALA A 46 -1.51 -0.99 -5.60
CA ALA A 46 -2.85 -0.73 -5.07
C ALA A 46 -3.45 0.53 -5.71
N GLN A 47 -2.65 1.60 -5.83
CA GLN A 47 -3.04 2.80 -6.53
C GLN A 47 -3.36 2.57 -8.00
N GLU A 48 -2.56 1.80 -8.73
CA GLU A 48 -2.85 1.50 -10.14
C GLU A 48 -4.16 0.73 -10.32
N GLN A 49 -4.56 -0.06 -9.32
CA GLN A 49 -5.82 -0.81 -9.35
C GLN A 49 -7.04 0.09 -9.15
N GLU A 50 -6.97 1.07 -8.25
CA GLU A 50 -8.12 1.94 -7.91
C GLU A 50 -8.07 3.31 -8.61
N GLY A 51 -6.94 3.66 -9.23
CA GLY A 51 -6.65 4.99 -9.78
C GLY A 51 -6.12 5.99 -8.74
N TRP A 52 -6.18 5.66 -7.44
CA TRP A 52 -5.67 6.46 -6.33
C TRP A 52 -5.37 5.55 -5.13
N LEU A 53 -4.67 6.03 -4.13
CA LEU A 53 -4.27 5.26 -2.95
C LEU A 53 -5.21 5.54 -1.77
N SER A 54 -6.23 4.69 -1.63
CA SER A 54 -7.21 4.78 -0.55
C SER A 54 -6.65 4.34 0.80
N ARG A 55 -7.31 4.75 1.89
CA ARG A 55 -7.01 4.31 3.26
C ARG A 55 -7.10 2.79 3.43
N PRO A 56 -8.18 2.11 2.98
CA PRO A 56 -8.25 0.65 3.09
C PRO A 56 -7.13 -0.04 2.31
N ALA A 57 -6.69 0.52 1.17
CA ALA A 57 -5.55 0.00 0.43
C ALA A 57 -4.23 0.09 1.24
N ILE A 58 -3.99 1.21 1.92
CA ILE A 58 -2.83 1.38 2.81
C ILE A 58 -2.89 0.38 3.98
N GLU A 59 -4.05 0.23 4.61
CA GLU A 59 -4.28 -0.73 5.71
C GLU A 59 -4.03 -2.17 5.23
N HIS A 60 -4.58 -2.56 4.08
CA HIS A 60 -4.39 -3.88 3.51
C HIS A 60 -2.91 -4.20 3.21
N VAL A 61 -2.16 -3.24 2.65
CA VAL A 61 -0.72 -3.41 2.40
C VAL A 61 0.06 -3.47 3.72
N ALA A 62 -0.32 -2.68 4.72
CA ALA A 62 0.31 -2.73 6.04
C ALA A 62 0.13 -4.11 6.69
N ASP A 63 -1.09 -4.66 6.66
CA ASP A 63 -1.40 -5.98 7.18
C ASP A 63 -0.62 -7.08 6.44
N MET A 64 -0.54 -7.01 5.11
CA MET A 64 0.21 -7.96 4.28
C MET A 64 1.71 -8.00 4.64
N LEU A 65 2.27 -6.87 5.06
CA LEU A 65 3.68 -6.74 5.42
C LEU A 65 3.95 -6.86 6.92
N GLY A 66 2.90 -7.03 7.74
CA GLY A 66 3.02 -7.02 9.21
C GLY A 66 3.50 -5.67 9.76
N LEU A 67 3.17 -4.57 9.08
CA LEU A 67 3.53 -3.22 9.48
C LEU A 67 2.40 -2.58 10.30
N ALA A 68 2.77 -1.75 11.28
CA ALA A 68 1.80 -0.85 11.89
C ALA A 68 1.28 0.11 10.81
N TYR A 69 -0.05 0.30 10.75
CA TYR A 69 -0.70 1.19 9.78
C TYR A 69 -0.02 2.55 9.64
N ILE A 70 0.38 3.17 10.77
CA ILE A 70 1.03 4.49 10.75
C ILE A 70 2.33 4.51 9.92
N ARG A 71 3.06 3.39 9.85
CA ARG A 71 4.30 3.29 9.05
C ARG A 71 4.01 3.28 7.56
N ALA A 72 2.95 2.58 7.13
CA ALA A 72 2.52 2.61 5.75
C ALA A 72 1.96 4.00 5.37
N LEU A 73 1.23 4.65 6.29
CA LEU A 73 0.70 6.00 6.10
C LEU A 73 1.81 7.06 6.00
N GLU A 74 2.86 6.96 6.81
CA GLU A 74 4.05 7.82 6.73
C GLU A 74 4.69 7.72 5.34
N VAL A 75 4.86 6.51 4.81
CA VAL A 75 5.39 6.29 3.45
C VAL A 75 4.46 6.90 2.39
N ALA A 76 3.16 6.61 2.48
CA ALA A 76 2.15 7.07 1.51
C ALA A 76 2.08 8.61 1.45
N THR A 77 2.13 9.26 2.61
CA THR A 77 2.08 10.72 2.72
C THR A 77 3.41 11.39 2.35
N PHE A 78 4.55 10.73 2.57
CA PHE A 78 5.88 11.25 2.22
C PHE A 78 6.14 11.31 0.70
N TYR A 79 5.82 10.26 -0.05
CA TYR A 79 6.12 10.20 -1.49
C TYR A 79 5.02 10.83 -2.35
N PHE A 80 5.37 11.89 -3.09
CA PHE A 80 4.44 12.65 -3.95
C PHE A 80 3.77 11.83 -5.07
N MET A 81 4.34 10.68 -5.42
CA MET A 81 3.79 9.78 -6.45
C MET A 81 2.41 9.18 -6.06
N PHE A 82 2.08 9.13 -4.76
CA PHE A 82 0.84 8.54 -4.29
C PHE A 82 -0.31 9.53 -4.26
N GLN A 83 -1.43 9.28 -4.94
CA GLN A 83 -2.60 10.16 -4.93
C GLN A 83 -3.49 9.79 -3.74
N LEU A 84 -3.62 10.68 -2.75
CA LEU A 84 -4.27 10.42 -1.47
C LEU A 84 -5.63 11.10 -1.33
#